data_AF-A0A957V3T9-F1
#
_entry.id   AF-A0A957V3T9-F1
#
_cell.length_a   1.000
_cell.length_b   1.000
_cell.length_c   1.000
_cell.angle_alpha   90.00
_cell.angle_beta   90.00
_cell.angle_gamma   90.00
#
_symmetry.space_group_name_H-M   'P 1'
#
loop_
_entity.id
_entity.type
_entity.pdbx_description
1 polymer ?
#
loop_
_entity_poly.entity_id
_entity_poly.type
_entity_poly.pdbx_seq_one_letter_code
_entity_poly.pdbx_strand_id
1 'polypeptide(L)'
;FDPGWRAARIEQMLGEKERFTVRDMEEMQQDNGSLLAKAFTPWFTLLYSEDPWEKVAIQALRKWNWRMDSDSAAGLIFHYLMANLLELTFGDKLGQARDGYFARTGTPLFVNHPFKLRAETRLLQIIGEHDNSYWYADAAAGRQRDRHELLQEALARSMKSIRRVYGDSMLRWAWGKAHQVRFTHPLGSARLVGGFFNRSPLPIGGDATTPNQTSA
;
A
#
# COMPACT_ATOMS: atom_id res chain seq x y z
N PHE A 1 -13.88 3.00 13.27
CA PHE A 1 -12.82 2.21 13.93
C PHE A 1 -11.93 1.52 12.92
N ASP A 2 -10.62 1.64 13.13
CA ASP A 2 -9.52 1.02 12.37
C ASP A 2 -9.59 -0.52 12.43
N PRO A 3 -9.16 -1.28 11.39
CA PRO A 3 -9.16 -2.75 11.43
C PRO A 3 -8.20 -3.39 12.44
N GLY A 4 -7.28 -2.65 13.05
CA GLY A 4 -6.45 -3.13 14.17
C GLY A 4 -5.06 -3.65 13.79
N TRP A 5 -4.63 -3.55 12.53
CA TRP A 5 -3.32 -4.05 12.09
C TRP A 5 -2.13 -3.44 12.85
N ARG A 6 -2.18 -2.12 13.09
CA ARG A 6 -1.15 -1.42 13.88
C ARG A 6 -1.16 -1.86 15.33
N ALA A 7 -2.34 -1.96 15.93
CA ALA A 7 -2.49 -2.42 17.31
C ALA A 7 -1.92 -3.83 17.47
N ALA A 8 -2.26 -4.76 16.57
CA ALA A 8 -1.72 -6.11 16.56
C ALA A 8 -0.19 -6.15 16.40
N ARG A 9 0.40 -5.26 15.59
CA ARG A 9 1.87 -5.16 15.45
C ARG A 9 2.52 -4.62 16.73
N ILE A 10 1.90 -3.64 17.38
CA ILE A 10 2.34 -3.12 18.67
C ILE A 10 2.24 -4.19 19.76
N GLU A 11 1.12 -4.91 19.84
CA GLU A 11 0.92 -6.03 20.76
C GLU A 11 1.95 -7.14 20.54
N GLN A 12 2.27 -7.46 19.28
CA GLN A 12 3.34 -8.41 18.97
C GLN A 12 4.68 -7.97 19.58
N MET A 13 5.08 -6.71 19.38
CA MET A 13 6.34 -6.18 19.92
C MET A 13 6.32 -6.07 21.45
N LEU A 14 5.18 -5.68 22.04
CA LEU A 14 5.01 -5.65 23.50
C LEU A 14 5.11 -7.04 24.12
N GLY A 15 4.71 -8.08 23.40
CA GLY A 15 4.84 -9.47 23.84
C GLY A 15 6.26 -10.03 23.77
N GLU A 16 7.21 -9.34 23.13
CA GLU A 16 8.60 -9.82 22.98
C GLU A 16 9.46 -9.58 24.23
N LYS A 17 9.03 -8.72 25.17
CA LYS A 17 9.78 -8.37 26.39
C LYS A 17 8.83 -8.11 27.56
N GLU A 18 9.29 -8.35 28.80
CA GLU A 18 8.52 -7.98 30.01
C GLU A 18 8.71 -6.51 30.43
N ARG A 19 9.86 -5.91 30.09
CA ARG A 19 10.21 -4.53 30.43
C ARG A 19 10.82 -3.84 29.23
N PHE A 20 10.45 -2.57 29.07
CA PHE A 20 10.87 -1.72 27.96
C PHE A 20 11.63 -0.51 28.50
N THR A 21 12.73 -0.18 27.84
CA THR A 21 13.43 1.10 28.01
C THR A 21 12.73 2.18 27.17
N VAL A 22 13.09 3.45 27.40
CA VAL A 22 12.63 4.55 26.54
C VAL A 22 13.01 4.30 25.08
N ARG A 23 14.23 3.83 24.84
CA ARG A 23 14.72 3.51 23.49
C ARG A 23 13.88 2.43 22.80
N ASP A 24 13.48 1.39 23.52
CA ASP A 24 12.62 0.35 22.94
C ASP A 24 11.27 0.93 22.48
N MET A 25 10.71 1.87 23.26
CA MET A 25 9.45 2.55 22.89
C MET A 25 9.64 3.49 21.70
N GLU A 26 10.78 4.17 21.59
CA GLU A 26 11.12 4.99 20.41
C GLU A 26 11.24 4.13 19.15
N GLU A 27 11.94 3.00 19.23
CA GLU A 27 12.09 2.05 18.12
C GLU A 27 10.73 1.48 17.69
N MET A 28 9.84 1.20 18.65
CA MET A 28 8.47 0.73 18.38
C MET A 28 7.64 1.74 17.57
N GLN A 29 7.74 3.03 17.89
CA GLN A 29 7.05 4.10 17.15
C GLN A 29 7.59 4.27 15.72
N GLN A 30 8.82 3.82 15.45
CA GLN A 30 9.46 3.87 14.14
C GLN A 30 9.37 2.55 13.36
N ASP A 31 8.63 1.56 13.86
CA ASP A 31 8.50 0.28 13.18
C ASP A 31 7.65 0.38 11.89
N ASN A 32 8.25 -0.08 10.78
CA ASN A 32 7.62 -0.12 9.46
C ASN A 32 7.08 -1.50 9.09
N GLY A 33 6.92 -2.44 10.04
CA GLY A 33 6.41 -3.77 9.78
C GLY A 33 4.90 -3.77 9.55
N SER A 34 4.43 -4.23 8.38
CA SER A 34 3.00 -4.32 8.08
C SER A 34 2.50 -5.76 8.21
N LEU A 35 1.63 -6.00 9.19
CA LEU A 35 0.95 -7.29 9.34
C LEU A 35 -0.09 -7.54 8.23
N LEU A 36 -0.65 -6.47 7.65
CA LEU A 36 -1.50 -6.58 6.47
C LEU A 36 -0.67 -7.10 5.27
N ALA A 37 0.50 -6.50 5.01
CA ALA A 37 1.39 -6.93 3.94
C ALA A 37 1.86 -8.38 4.13
N LYS A 38 2.20 -8.76 5.36
CA LYS A 38 2.47 -10.15 5.74
C LYS A 38 1.33 -11.08 5.34
N ALA A 39 0.09 -10.72 5.67
CA ALA A 39 -1.07 -11.56 5.42
C ALA A 39 -1.40 -11.71 3.93
N PHE A 40 -1.10 -10.70 3.11
CA PHE A 40 -1.27 -10.78 1.65
C PHE A 40 -0.16 -11.54 0.94
N THR A 41 1.04 -11.59 1.50
CA THR A 41 2.23 -12.14 0.83
C THR A 41 2.02 -13.56 0.25
N PRO A 42 1.41 -14.53 0.96
CA PRO A 42 1.16 -15.85 0.40
C PRO A 42 0.48 -15.83 -0.97
N TRP A 43 -0.50 -14.94 -1.18
CA TRP A 43 -1.26 -14.85 -2.43
C TRP A 43 -0.43 -14.35 -3.61
N PHE A 44 0.48 -13.39 -3.39
CA PHE A 44 1.32 -12.87 -4.46
C PHE A 44 2.47 -13.81 -4.81
N THR A 45 2.99 -14.55 -3.83
CA THR A 45 4.11 -15.47 -4.06
C THR A 45 3.74 -16.69 -4.89
N LEU A 46 2.45 -17.02 -4.97
CA LEU A 46 1.90 -18.10 -5.79
C LEU A 46 1.77 -17.72 -7.27
N LEU A 47 1.90 -16.44 -7.62
CA LEU A 47 1.86 -16.01 -9.02
C LEU A 47 3.08 -16.49 -9.80
N TYR A 48 2.87 -16.68 -11.09
CA TYR A 48 3.89 -16.98 -12.07
C TYR A 48 3.64 -16.14 -13.32
N SER A 49 4.71 -15.63 -13.92
CA SER A 49 4.65 -14.88 -15.17
C SER A 49 5.89 -15.16 -15.98
N GLU A 50 5.78 -15.10 -17.31
CA GLU A 50 6.93 -15.13 -18.22
C GLU A 50 7.53 -13.74 -18.45
N ASP A 51 6.78 -12.67 -18.16
CA ASP A 51 7.27 -11.29 -18.31
C ASP A 51 8.44 -11.04 -17.35
N PRO A 52 9.59 -10.53 -17.84
CA PRO A 52 10.77 -10.32 -17.00
C PRO A 52 10.53 -9.41 -15.80
N TRP A 53 9.68 -8.39 -15.94
CA TRP A 53 9.44 -7.41 -14.87
C TRP A 53 8.47 -7.93 -13.83
N GLU A 54 7.44 -8.66 -14.24
CA GLU A 54 6.57 -9.39 -13.33
C GLU A 54 7.33 -10.47 -12.56
N LYS A 55 8.24 -11.22 -13.21
CA LYS A 55 9.15 -12.18 -12.54
C LYS A 55 9.98 -11.48 -11.45
N VAL A 56 10.59 -10.35 -11.77
CA VAL A 56 11.38 -9.57 -10.82
C VAL A 56 10.52 -9.11 -9.64
N ALA A 57 9.30 -8.64 -9.89
CA ALA A 57 8.40 -8.20 -8.84
C ALA A 57 7.95 -9.34 -7.93
N ILE A 58 7.58 -10.50 -8.49
CA ILE A 58 7.23 -11.70 -7.73
C ILE A 58 8.42 -12.14 -6.86
N GLN A 59 9.64 -12.12 -7.39
CA GLN A 59 10.84 -12.47 -6.62
C GLN A 59 11.14 -11.47 -5.51
N ALA A 60 10.92 -10.17 -5.74
CA ALA A 60 11.04 -9.16 -4.70
C ALA A 60 10.05 -9.42 -3.56
N LEU A 61 8.78 -9.72 -3.86
CA LEU A 61 7.75 -10.03 -2.86
C LEU A 61 8.06 -11.33 -2.11
N ARG A 62 8.58 -12.37 -2.77
CA ARG A 62 8.99 -13.64 -2.13
C ARG A 62 10.10 -13.47 -1.09
N LYS A 63 11.02 -12.53 -1.31
CA LYS A 63 12.14 -12.25 -0.41
C LYS A 63 11.85 -11.13 0.59
N TRP A 64 10.68 -10.49 0.46
CA TRP A 64 10.36 -9.32 1.25
C TRP A 64 10.08 -9.71 2.71
N ASN A 65 10.56 -8.87 3.62
CA ASN A 65 10.32 -8.95 5.05
C ASN A 65 9.07 -8.17 5.51
N TRP A 66 8.25 -7.72 4.55
CA TRP A 66 6.98 -7.01 4.78
C TRP A 66 7.13 -5.66 5.47
N ARG A 67 8.36 -5.10 5.42
CA ARG A 67 8.65 -3.77 5.91
C ARG A 67 8.45 -2.73 4.82
N MET A 68 7.69 -1.70 5.15
CA MET A 68 7.44 -0.52 4.33
C MET A 68 8.58 0.50 4.53
N ASP A 69 9.83 0.06 4.46
CA ASP A 69 10.99 0.95 4.58
C ASP A 69 11.11 1.84 3.32
N SER A 70 11.68 3.05 3.48
CA SER A 70 11.67 4.06 2.41
C SER A 70 12.43 3.64 1.13
N ASP A 71 13.37 2.71 1.24
CA ASP A 71 14.16 2.14 0.13
C ASP A 71 13.59 0.81 -0.39
N SER A 72 12.45 0.36 0.15
CA SER A 72 11.86 -0.93 -0.18
C SER A 72 11.22 -0.94 -1.57
N ALA A 73 11.85 -1.63 -2.52
CA ALA A 73 11.26 -1.91 -3.84
C ALA A 73 9.99 -2.77 -3.72
N ALA A 74 10.02 -3.78 -2.85
CA ALA A 74 8.87 -4.65 -2.60
C ALA A 74 7.70 -3.88 -1.95
N GLY A 75 7.97 -2.92 -1.07
CA GLY A 75 6.96 -2.03 -0.50
C GLY A 75 6.27 -1.18 -1.58
N LEU A 76 7.03 -0.66 -2.55
CA LEU A 76 6.46 0.03 -3.71
C LEU A 76 5.56 -0.90 -4.55
N ILE A 77 6.05 -2.10 -4.86
CA ILE A 77 5.28 -3.09 -5.63
C ILE A 77 3.99 -3.45 -4.92
N PHE A 78 4.06 -3.74 -3.61
CA PHE A 78 2.90 -4.03 -2.76
C PHE A 78 1.88 -2.89 -2.79
N HIS A 79 2.33 -1.63 -2.66
CA HIS A 79 1.46 -0.46 -2.73
C HIS A 79 0.66 -0.40 -4.03
N TYR A 80 1.32 -0.57 -5.18
CA TYR A 80 0.65 -0.56 -6.48
C TYR A 80 -0.27 -1.77 -6.67
N LEU A 81 0.13 -2.95 -6.20
CA LEU A 81 -0.71 -4.14 -6.21
C LEU A 81 -1.99 -3.92 -5.43
N MET A 82 -1.91 -3.35 -4.22
CA MET A 82 -3.08 -3.07 -3.41
C MET A 82 -4.01 -2.07 -4.06
N ALA A 83 -3.47 -0.97 -4.61
CA ALA A 83 -4.29 0.00 -5.35
C ALA A 83 -5.03 -0.65 -6.53
N ASN A 84 -4.35 -1.49 -7.32
CA ASN A 84 -4.97 -2.17 -8.45
C ASN A 84 -5.96 -3.27 -8.04
N LEU A 85 -5.69 -4.02 -6.97
CA LEU A 85 -6.61 -5.06 -6.50
C LEU A 85 -7.89 -4.46 -5.94
N LEU A 86 -7.77 -3.39 -5.17
CA LEU A 86 -8.93 -2.63 -4.69
C LEU A 86 -9.77 -2.11 -5.86
N GLU A 87 -9.12 -1.51 -6.86
CA GLU A 87 -9.78 -1.02 -8.07
C GLU A 87 -10.47 -2.14 -8.85
N LEU A 88 -9.78 -3.26 -9.09
CA LEU A 88 -10.33 -4.38 -9.87
C LEU A 88 -11.44 -5.13 -9.15
N THR A 89 -11.40 -5.17 -7.82
CA THR A 89 -12.40 -5.86 -6.99
C THR A 89 -13.65 -5.01 -6.81
N PHE A 90 -13.48 -3.73 -6.49
CA PHE A 90 -14.60 -2.88 -6.06
C PHE A 90 -14.93 -1.74 -7.03
N GLY A 91 -13.97 -1.24 -7.82
CA GLY A 91 -14.07 0.05 -8.50
C GLY A 91 -15.28 0.21 -9.43
N ASP A 92 -15.46 -0.73 -10.35
CA ASP A 92 -16.57 -0.76 -11.32
C ASP A 92 -17.95 -0.94 -10.67
N LYS A 93 -18.01 -1.54 -9.48
CA LYS A 93 -19.24 -1.82 -8.72
C LYS A 93 -19.67 -0.65 -7.83
N LEU A 94 -18.77 0.27 -7.54
CA LEU A 94 -19.02 1.38 -6.62
C LEU A 94 -19.66 2.60 -7.28
N GLY A 95 -19.62 2.71 -8.62
CA GLY A 95 -20.18 3.85 -9.35
C GLY A 95 -19.69 5.19 -8.80
N GLN A 96 -20.62 6.09 -8.45
CA GLN A 96 -20.30 7.42 -7.90
C GLN A 96 -19.59 7.38 -6.54
N ALA A 97 -19.69 6.28 -5.79
CA ALA A 97 -19.02 6.13 -4.50
C ALA A 97 -17.52 5.78 -4.61
N ARG A 98 -17.04 5.47 -5.83
CA ARG A 98 -15.68 4.98 -6.09
C ARG A 98 -14.59 5.90 -5.54
N ASP A 99 -14.67 7.20 -5.83
CA ASP A 99 -13.64 8.16 -5.41
C ASP A 99 -13.59 8.28 -3.88
N GLY A 100 -14.74 8.40 -3.22
CA GLY A 100 -14.83 8.45 -1.76
C GLY A 100 -14.34 7.15 -1.08
N TYR A 101 -14.60 5.99 -1.70
CA TYR A 101 -14.17 4.69 -1.20
C TYR A 101 -12.65 4.50 -1.25
N PHE A 102 -11.99 4.98 -2.32
CA PHE A 102 -10.53 4.99 -2.44
C PHE A 102 -9.87 6.23 -1.84
N ALA A 103 -10.55 6.87 -0.87
CA ALA A 103 -10.04 7.99 -0.09
C ALA A 103 -9.67 9.24 -0.91
N ARG A 104 -10.21 9.41 -2.12
CA ARG A 104 -10.19 10.70 -2.82
C ARG A 104 -11.31 11.58 -2.28
N THR A 105 -10.98 12.41 -1.30
CA THR A 105 -11.96 13.38 -0.76
C THR A 105 -11.82 14.72 -1.49
N GLY A 106 -12.96 15.39 -1.68
CA GLY A 106 -13.01 16.78 -2.12
C GLY A 106 -12.87 17.79 -0.97
N THR A 107 -12.47 17.35 0.24
CA THR A 107 -12.36 18.24 1.41
C THR A 107 -10.91 18.32 1.90
N PRO A 108 -10.37 19.52 2.14
CA PRO A 108 -9.00 19.70 2.62
C PRO A 108 -8.82 19.28 4.09
N LEU A 109 -9.89 18.94 4.80
CA LEU A 109 -9.86 18.60 6.23
C LEU A 109 -9.65 17.10 6.49
N PHE A 110 -10.03 16.24 5.54
CA PHE A 110 -9.90 14.78 5.67
C PHE A 110 -9.31 14.20 4.39
N VAL A 111 -8.01 14.40 4.18
CA VAL A 111 -7.29 13.95 2.98
C VAL A 111 -7.25 12.41 2.85
N ASN A 112 -7.44 11.67 3.95
CA ASN A 112 -7.46 10.22 3.98
C ASN A 112 -8.59 9.71 4.89
N HIS A 113 -9.55 8.94 4.35
CA HIS A 113 -10.62 8.30 5.14
C HIS A 113 -10.25 6.86 5.52
N PRO A 114 -10.57 6.36 6.73
CA PRO A 114 -10.32 4.97 7.15
C PRO A 114 -11.06 3.89 6.35
N PHE A 115 -11.81 4.24 5.30
CA PHE A 115 -12.52 3.27 4.46
C PHE A 115 -11.53 2.43 3.66
N LYS A 116 -10.41 3.00 3.22
CA LYS A 116 -9.39 2.25 2.48
C LYS A 116 -8.85 1.07 3.28
N LEU A 117 -8.48 1.26 4.55
CA LEU A 117 -8.00 0.16 5.39
C LEU A 117 -9.03 -0.95 5.58
N ARG A 118 -10.32 -0.59 5.69
CA ARG A 118 -11.41 -1.57 5.77
C ARG A 118 -11.60 -2.32 4.45
N ALA A 119 -11.46 -1.61 3.33
CA ALA A 119 -11.50 -2.20 1.99
C ALA A 119 -10.36 -3.21 1.81
N GLU A 120 -9.15 -2.88 2.25
CA GLU A 120 -7.98 -3.76 2.20
C GLU A 120 -8.17 -5.01 3.08
N THR A 121 -8.66 -4.85 4.32
CA THR A 121 -9.00 -6.00 5.17
C THR A 121 -10.10 -6.86 4.56
N ARG A 122 -11.15 -6.25 3.98
CA ARG A 122 -12.22 -7.00 3.33
C ARG A 122 -11.74 -7.71 2.07
N LEU A 123 -10.87 -7.09 1.29
CA LEU A 123 -10.21 -7.69 0.14
C LEU A 123 -9.41 -8.92 0.57
N LEU A 124 -8.59 -8.80 1.63
CA LEU A 124 -7.82 -9.92 2.17
C LEU A 124 -8.73 -11.09 2.55
N GLN A 125 -9.85 -10.80 3.21
CA GLN A 125 -10.82 -11.81 3.59
C GLN A 125 -11.41 -12.52 2.36
N ILE A 126 -11.89 -11.78 1.36
CA ILE A 126 -12.49 -12.36 0.15
C ILE A 126 -11.45 -13.23 -0.58
N ILE A 127 -10.22 -12.73 -0.75
CA ILE A 127 -9.11 -13.47 -1.37
C ILE A 127 -8.78 -14.74 -0.59
N GLY A 128 -8.82 -14.68 0.75
CA GLY A 128 -8.53 -15.82 1.62
C GLY A 128 -9.62 -16.90 1.66
N GLU A 129 -10.88 -16.51 1.52
CA GLU A 129 -12.03 -17.42 1.70
C GLU A 129 -12.56 -17.98 0.37
N HIS A 130 -12.30 -17.29 -0.76
CA HIS A 130 -12.98 -17.58 -2.01
C HIS A 130 -12.03 -17.60 -3.21
N ASP A 131 -11.96 -18.75 -3.88
CA ASP A 131 -11.31 -18.89 -5.18
C ASP A 131 -12.11 -18.18 -6.29
N ASN A 132 -13.44 -18.17 -6.16
CA ASN A 132 -14.38 -17.49 -7.05
C ASN A 132 -15.28 -16.56 -6.25
N SER A 133 -15.49 -15.33 -6.70
CA SER A 133 -16.35 -14.36 -6.03
C SER A 133 -17.01 -13.42 -7.05
N TYR A 134 -18.25 -13.01 -6.78
CA TYR A 134 -18.90 -11.93 -7.53
C TYR A 134 -18.06 -10.64 -7.56
N TRP A 135 -17.30 -10.39 -6.50
CA TRP A 135 -16.41 -9.23 -6.42
C TRP A 135 -15.26 -9.28 -7.42
N TYR A 136 -14.89 -10.46 -7.93
CA TYR A 136 -13.81 -10.59 -8.91
C TYR A 136 -14.29 -10.28 -10.33
N ALA A 137 -15.60 -10.32 -10.61
CA ALA A 137 -16.12 -10.01 -11.94
C ALA A 137 -15.64 -8.64 -12.43
N ASP A 138 -15.27 -8.55 -13.70
CA ASP A 138 -15.17 -7.30 -14.44
C ASP A 138 -16.55 -6.99 -14.99
N ALA A 139 -17.33 -6.23 -14.22
CA ALA A 139 -18.73 -5.93 -14.53
C ALA A 139 -18.85 -5.04 -15.76
N ALA A 140 -17.85 -4.19 -16.01
CA ALA A 140 -17.81 -3.32 -17.19
C ALA A 140 -17.64 -4.12 -18.49
N ALA A 141 -16.83 -5.17 -18.48
CA ALA A 141 -16.60 -6.05 -19.64
C ALA A 141 -17.54 -7.28 -19.68
N GLY A 142 -18.36 -7.50 -18.64
CA GLY A 142 -19.17 -8.70 -18.50
C GLY A 142 -18.35 -9.98 -18.34
N ARG A 143 -17.09 -9.88 -17.89
CA ARG A 143 -16.15 -10.99 -17.77
C ARG A 143 -16.05 -11.47 -16.33
N GLN A 144 -16.22 -12.77 -16.10
CA GLN A 144 -15.94 -13.38 -14.81
C GLN A 144 -14.43 -13.62 -14.65
N ARG A 145 -13.93 -13.52 -13.41
CA ARG A 145 -12.55 -13.83 -13.05
C ARG A 145 -12.53 -14.70 -11.80
N ASP A 146 -11.56 -15.61 -11.73
CA ASP A 146 -11.17 -16.22 -10.45
C ASP A 146 -10.14 -15.36 -9.69
N ARG A 147 -9.77 -15.80 -8.47
CA ARG A 147 -8.77 -15.13 -7.65
C ARG A 147 -7.41 -15.04 -8.35
N HIS A 148 -7.00 -16.08 -9.07
CA HIS A 148 -5.70 -16.12 -9.74
C HIS A 148 -5.65 -15.08 -10.87
N GLU A 149 -6.67 -15.03 -11.72
CA GLU A 149 -6.80 -14.04 -12.79
C GLU A 149 -6.83 -12.62 -12.24
N LEU A 150 -7.57 -12.37 -11.16
CA LEU A 150 -7.60 -11.07 -10.49
C LEU A 150 -6.20 -10.63 -10.01
N LEU A 151 -5.49 -11.52 -9.31
CA LEU A 151 -4.15 -11.27 -8.78
C LEU A 151 -3.13 -11.04 -9.91
N GLN A 152 -3.18 -11.87 -10.96
CA GLN A 152 -2.30 -11.76 -12.12
C GLN A 152 -2.54 -10.46 -12.89
N GLU A 153 -3.80 -10.08 -13.10
CA GLU A 153 -4.15 -8.83 -13.77
C GLU A 153 -3.70 -7.61 -12.95
N ALA A 154 -3.87 -7.65 -11.63
CA ALA A 154 -3.38 -6.59 -10.74
C ALA A 154 -1.85 -6.44 -10.81
N LEU A 155 -1.11 -7.56 -10.84
CA LEU A 155 0.34 -7.55 -11.01
C LEU A 155 0.75 -6.90 -12.34
N ALA A 156 0.15 -7.32 -13.44
CA ALA A 156 0.44 -6.76 -14.77
C ALA A 156 0.19 -5.24 -14.81
N ARG A 157 -0.96 -4.77 -14.29
CA ARG A 157 -1.29 -3.34 -14.22
C ARG A 157 -0.33 -2.56 -13.32
N SER A 158 0.09 -3.17 -12.22
CA SER A 158 1.04 -2.58 -11.26
C SER A 158 2.40 -2.40 -11.91
N MET A 159 2.93 -3.45 -12.55
CA MET A 159 4.23 -3.39 -13.21
C MET A 159 4.26 -2.42 -14.38
N LYS A 160 3.19 -2.37 -15.18
CA LYS A 160 3.03 -1.35 -16.22
C LYS A 160 3.09 0.07 -15.63
N SER A 161 2.45 0.30 -14.49
CA SER A 161 2.42 1.61 -13.83
C SER A 161 3.77 1.99 -13.22
N ILE A 162 4.41 1.06 -12.50
CA ILE A 162 5.72 1.26 -11.88
C ILE A 162 6.77 1.58 -12.94
N ARG A 163 6.83 0.80 -14.02
CA ARG A 163 7.77 1.01 -15.13
C ARG A 163 7.56 2.36 -15.80
N ARG A 164 6.31 2.76 -16.04
CA ARG A 164 5.99 4.07 -16.61
C ARG A 164 6.45 5.24 -15.72
N VAL A 165 6.32 5.11 -14.39
CA VAL A 165 6.60 6.21 -13.45
C VAL A 165 8.07 6.26 -13.02
N TYR A 166 8.68 5.10 -12.74
CA TYR A 166 10.03 5.00 -12.16
C TYR A 166 11.07 4.46 -13.16
N GLY A 167 10.63 3.99 -14.32
CA GLY A 167 11.49 3.43 -15.37
C GLY A 167 11.78 1.94 -15.20
N ASP A 168 12.49 1.41 -16.20
CA ASP A 168 12.86 0.00 -16.34
C ASP A 168 14.15 -0.32 -15.57
N SER A 169 14.21 0.07 -14.31
CA SER A 169 15.33 -0.25 -13.41
C SER A 169 14.84 -0.42 -11.99
N MET A 170 15.01 -1.63 -11.44
CA MET A 170 14.60 -1.94 -10.07
C MET A 170 15.35 -1.09 -9.03
N LEU A 171 16.55 -0.60 -9.35
CA LEU A 171 17.30 0.33 -8.48
C LEU A 171 16.59 1.67 -8.27
N ARG A 172 15.62 2.01 -9.13
CA ARG A 172 14.81 3.23 -9.02
C ARG A 172 13.51 2.98 -8.25
N TRP A 173 13.18 1.73 -7.99
CA TRP A 173 11.94 1.35 -7.32
C TRP A 173 12.17 1.38 -5.82
N ALA A 174 11.55 2.35 -5.16
CA ALA A 174 11.65 2.50 -3.72
C ALA A 174 10.35 3.10 -3.20
N TRP A 175 9.82 2.57 -2.09
CA TRP A 175 8.59 3.04 -1.48
C TRP A 175 8.59 4.56 -1.24
N GLY A 176 9.69 5.10 -0.71
CA GLY A 176 9.89 6.52 -0.43
C GLY A 176 9.92 7.43 -1.68
N LYS A 177 9.95 6.88 -2.90
CA LYS A 177 9.72 7.66 -4.13
C LYS A 177 8.23 7.95 -4.35
N ALA A 178 7.36 7.03 -3.94
CA ALA A 178 5.92 7.22 -3.92
C ALA A 178 5.44 7.88 -2.61
N HIS A 179 6.13 7.62 -1.50
CA HIS A 179 5.74 8.03 -0.16
C HIS A 179 6.69 9.09 0.40
N GLN A 180 6.26 10.34 0.29
CA GLN A 180 7.08 11.49 0.66
C GLN A 180 6.30 12.43 1.56
N VAL A 181 6.92 12.80 2.67
CA VAL A 181 6.37 13.85 3.53
C VAL A 181 6.71 15.21 2.93
N ARG A 182 5.68 16.06 2.83
CA ARG A 182 5.80 17.46 2.41
C ARG A 182 5.46 18.36 3.58
N PHE A 183 6.45 19.12 4.03
CA PHE A 183 6.22 20.18 5.02
C PHE A 183 5.86 21.46 4.30
N THR A 184 4.56 21.68 4.14
CA THR A 184 4.01 22.87 3.49
C THR A 184 3.71 23.92 4.55
N HIS A 185 4.31 25.10 4.41
CA HIS A 185 4.02 26.24 5.26
C HIS A 185 2.80 27.00 4.71
N PRO A 186 1.93 27.59 5.55
CA PRO A 186 0.81 28.39 5.09
C PRO A 186 1.22 29.52 4.12
N LEU A 187 2.30 30.25 4.43
CA LEU A 187 2.89 31.27 3.54
C LEU A 187 3.66 30.67 2.35
N GLY A 188 3.95 29.38 2.39
CA GLY A 188 4.61 28.64 1.32
C GLY A 188 3.68 28.29 0.15
N SER A 189 2.37 28.56 0.28
CA SER A 189 1.39 28.47 -0.80
C SER A 189 1.59 29.55 -1.88
N ALA A 190 2.26 30.66 -1.53
CA ALA A 190 2.57 31.74 -2.46
C ALA A 190 3.70 31.34 -3.42
N ARG A 191 3.41 31.30 -4.72
CA ARG A 191 4.32 30.80 -5.79
C ARG A 191 5.73 31.39 -5.78
N LEU A 192 5.87 32.66 -5.40
CA LEU A 192 7.15 33.38 -5.45
C LEU A 192 8.06 33.16 -4.24
N VAL A 193 7.49 32.80 -3.08
CA VAL A 193 8.23 32.59 -1.83
C VAL A 193 8.12 31.16 -1.28
N GLY A 194 7.36 30.31 -1.97
CA GLY A 194 7.09 28.92 -1.56
C GLY A 194 8.33 28.09 -1.31
N GLY A 195 9.39 28.26 -2.12
CA GLY A 195 10.66 27.54 -1.94
C GLY A 195 11.45 27.93 -0.69
N PHE A 196 11.19 29.10 -0.09
CA PHE A 196 11.83 29.53 1.16
C PHE A 196 11.16 28.88 2.38
N PHE A 197 9.83 28.71 2.32
CA PHE A 197 9.05 28.22 3.46
C PHE A 197 8.72 26.72 3.39
N ASN A 198 8.61 26.14 2.20
CA ASN A 198 8.36 24.71 2.03
C ASN A 198 9.69 23.95 1.99
N ARG A 199 9.74 22.81 2.67
CA ARG A 199 10.88 21.90 2.51
C ARG A 199 10.68 20.96 1.34
N SER A 200 11.79 20.58 0.70
CA SER A 200 11.77 19.54 -0.34
C SER A 200 11.15 18.26 0.23
N PRO A 201 10.38 17.52 -0.58
CA PRO A 201 9.77 16.27 -0.13
C PRO A 201 10.84 15.30 0.36
N LEU A 202 10.60 14.69 1.51
CA LEU A 202 11.52 13.72 2.10
C LEU A 202 10.94 12.32 1.98
N PRO A 203 11.70 11.35 1.43
CA PRO A 203 11.27 9.95 1.41
C PRO A 203 11.15 9.45 2.85
N ILE A 204 10.05 8.76 3.15
CA ILE A 204 9.81 8.19 4.49
C ILE A 204 9.29 6.76 4.36
N GLY A 205 9.58 5.94 5.37
CA GLY A 205 8.98 4.61 5.50
C GLY A 205 7.63 4.67 6.22
N GLY A 206 7.04 3.50 6.45
CA GLY A 206 5.75 3.33 7.10
C GLY A 206 4.57 3.53 6.16
N ASP A 207 3.38 3.18 6.63
CA ASP A 207 2.09 3.45 6.01
C ASP A 207 0.95 3.44 7.06
N ALA A 208 -0.30 3.48 6.61
CA ALA A 208 -1.47 3.50 7.50
C ALA A 208 -1.67 2.19 8.33
N THR A 209 -0.94 1.12 8.02
CA THR A 209 -0.98 -0.20 8.67
C THR A 209 0.22 -0.49 9.56
N THR A 210 1.25 0.36 9.57
CA THR A 210 2.46 0.20 10.40
C THR A 210 2.44 1.10 11.64
N PRO A 211 3.10 0.72 12.74
CA PRO A 211 3.23 1.59 13.93
C PRO A 211 3.76 2.99 13.60
N ASN A 212 4.80 3.08 12.75
CA ASN A 212 5.23 4.33 12.13
C ASN A 212 4.20 4.81 11.12
N GLN A 213 3.12 5.43 11.61
CA GLN A 213 1.95 5.76 10.81
C GLN A 213 2.17 7.05 10.00
N THR A 214 2.94 6.95 8.94
CA THR A 214 3.19 8.05 8.01
C THR A 214 2.11 8.07 6.92
N SER A 215 1.69 9.28 6.53
CA SER A 215 0.84 9.49 5.37
C SER A 215 1.50 10.51 4.45
N ALA A 216 1.39 10.28 3.14
CA ALA A 216 1.87 11.17 2.09
C ALA A 216 0.68 11.70 1.30
#